data_AF-A0A1X1YYK4-F1
#
_entry.id   AF-A0A1X1YYK4-F1
#
_cell.length_a   1.000
_cell.length_b   1.000
_cell.length_c   1.000
_cell.angle_alpha   90.00
_cell.angle_beta   90.00
_cell.angle_gamma   90.00
#
_symmetry.space_group_name_H-M   'P 1'
#
loop_
_entity.id
_entity.type
_entity.pdbx_description
1 polymer ?
#
loop_
_entity_poly.entity_id
_entity_poly.type
_entity_poly.pdbx_seq_one_letter_code
_entity_poly.pdbx_strand_id
1 'polypeptide(L)'
;MTTPVTEWMQQAVHDVYRNWLDLPPDWTPQQKRRHLNDLTARLDRMAAQMADDLAASAIQQWTQRHGAHPDYLTTVRLRETALQNARETVVRQELYDQIEEPPEQTVAFNPPLPQPVPASQVPWNLRWNDARYRSEPGEQIEALAEMVWPDPQFSDLFRIKAAYLLIARLEDQLPLPDGPQHPLAAELAPLVYEDLRLDGYPVK
;
A
#
# COMPACT_ATOMS: atom_id res chain seq x y z
N MET A 1 -19.09 -31.69 27.32
CA MET A 1 -18.99 -31.64 25.86
C MET A 1 -18.47 -30.26 25.52
N THR A 2 -17.17 -30.13 25.29
CA THR A 2 -16.43 -28.85 25.26
C THR A 2 -15.60 -28.73 23.98
N THR A 3 -16.11 -29.33 22.90
CA THR A 3 -15.31 -29.79 21.76
C THR A 3 -15.02 -28.78 20.65
N PRO A 4 -15.90 -27.81 20.28
CA PRO A 4 -15.63 -26.96 19.10
C PRO A 4 -14.61 -25.82 19.39
N VAL A 5 -14.37 -25.54 20.67
CA VAL A 5 -13.55 -24.41 21.14
C VAL A 5 -12.06 -24.68 20.98
N THR A 6 -11.62 -25.87 21.40
CA THR A 6 -10.22 -26.29 21.35
C THR A 6 -9.77 -26.64 19.94
N GLU A 7 -10.68 -27.11 19.08
CA GLU A 7 -10.39 -27.50 17.69
C GLU A 7 -9.93 -26.30 16.84
N TRP A 8 -10.56 -25.13 16.98
CA TRP A 8 -10.16 -23.93 16.25
C TRP A 8 -8.76 -23.45 16.65
N MET A 9 -8.46 -23.42 17.95
CA MET A 9 -7.15 -22.98 18.46
C MET A 9 -6.05 -23.93 18.00
N GLN A 10 -6.33 -25.24 18.02
CA GLN A 10 -5.39 -26.25 17.54
C GLN A 10 -5.08 -26.06 16.05
N GLN A 11 -6.10 -25.77 15.23
CA GLN A 11 -5.90 -25.51 13.81
C GLN A 11 -5.04 -24.26 13.58
N ALA A 12 -5.33 -23.15 14.28
CA ALA A 12 -4.54 -21.92 14.17
C ALA A 12 -3.06 -22.13 14.54
N VAL A 13 -2.79 -22.85 15.63
CA VAL A 13 -1.42 -23.22 16.05
C VAL A 13 -0.72 -24.05 14.99
N HIS A 14 -1.39 -25.08 14.47
CA HIS A 14 -0.84 -25.94 13.42
C HIS A 14 -0.53 -25.17 12.14
N ASP A 15 -1.40 -24.25 11.72
CA ASP A 15 -1.22 -23.48 10.50
C ASP A 15 -0.04 -22.50 10.61
N VAL A 16 0.17 -21.85 11.76
CA VAL A 16 1.32 -20.95 11.95
C VAL A 16 2.64 -21.73 11.96
N TYR A 17 2.73 -22.83 12.71
CA TYR A 17 3.93 -23.66 12.77
C TYR A 17 4.22 -24.45 11.48
N ARG A 18 3.24 -24.59 10.60
CA ARG A 18 3.46 -25.20 9.28
C ARG A 18 4.03 -24.21 8.28
N ASN A 19 3.57 -22.96 8.33
CA ASN A 19 3.83 -21.99 7.27
C ASN A 19 4.91 -20.96 7.61
N TRP A 20 5.11 -20.66 8.89
CA TRP A 20 5.90 -19.50 9.33
C TRP A 20 6.93 -19.80 10.41
N LEU A 21 6.69 -20.78 11.30
CA LEU A 21 7.58 -21.09 12.42
C LEU A 21 8.09 -22.53 12.34
N ASP A 22 9.39 -22.71 12.11
CA ASP A 22 9.99 -24.03 12.10
C ASP A 22 10.16 -24.60 13.53
N LEU A 23 9.70 -25.84 13.73
CA LEU A 23 10.03 -26.60 14.93
C LEU A 23 11.44 -27.19 14.82
N PRO A 24 12.20 -27.30 15.93
CA PRO A 24 13.55 -27.84 15.90
C PRO A 24 13.63 -29.19 15.15
N PRO A 25 14.57 -29.35 14.21
CA PRO A 25 14.67 -30.56 13.39
C PRO A 25 14.98 -31.81 14.21
N ASP A 26 15.71 -31.64 15.32
CA ASP A 26 16.12 -32.72 16.23
C ASP A 26 14.99 -33.24 17.14
N TRP A 27 13.81 -32.59 17.12
CA TRP A 27 12.67 -33.06 17.90
C TRP A 27 11.98 -34.25 17.22
N THR A 28 11.71 -35.28 18.01
CA THR A 28 10.88 -36.41 17.59
C THR A 28 9.45 -35.95 17.27
N PRO A 29 8.71 -36.69 16.41
CA PRO A 29 7.31 -36.39 16.13
C PRO A 29 6.43 -36.29 17.39
N GLN A 30 6.75 -37.10 18.42
CA GLN A 30 6.03 -37.07 19.69
C GLN A 30 6.32 -35.79 20.50
N GLN A 31 7.56 -35.31 20.51
CA GLN A 31 7.93 -34.04 21.16
C GLN A 31 7.26 -32.86 20.46
N LYS A 32 7.28 -32.83 19.11
CA LYS A 32 6.60 -31.80 18.32
C LYS A 32 5.11 -31.75 18.65
N ARG A 33 4.42 -32.90 18.64
CA ARG A 33 2.99 -32.98 18.97
C ARG A 33 2.70 -32.56 20.42
N ARG A 34 3.54 -32.95 21.38
CA ARG A 34 3.37 -32.55 22.77
C ARG A 34 3.49 -31.03 22.94
N HIS A 35 4.50 -30.43 22.32
CA HIS A 35 4.70 -28.97 22.35
C HIS A 35 3.50 -28.21 21.78
N LEU A 36 3.01 -28.60 20.60
CA LEU A 36 1.86 -27.96 19.98
C LEU A 36 0.58 -28.12 20.81
N ASN A 37 0.37 -29.27 21.46
CA ASN A 37 -0.76 -29.49 22.35
C ASN A 37 -0.67 -28.62 23.62
N ASP A 38 0.50 -28.56 24.24
CA ASP A 38 0.74 -27.76 25.45
C ASP A 38 0.57 -26.25 25.14
N LEU A 39 1.05 -25.81 23.97
CA LEU A 39 0.85 -24.46 23.48
C LEU A 39 -0.63 -24.16 23.21
N THR A 40 -1.34 -25.05 22.51
CA THR A 40 -2.78 -24.91 22.26
C THR A 40 -3.55 -24.75 23.57
N ALA A 41 -3.29 -25.59 24.56
CA ALA A 41 -3.94 -25.52 25.87
C ALA A 41 -3.58 -24.26 26.67
N ARG A 42 -2.40 -23.68 26.46
CA ARG A 42 -2.03 -22.39 27.03
C ARG A 42 -2.81 -21.25 26.37
N LEU A 43 -2.82 -21.19 25.04
CA LEU A 43 -3.52 -20.15 24.29
C LEU A 43 -5.03 -20.19 24.52
N ASP A 44 -5.62 -21.37 24.61
CA ASP A 44 -7.05 -21.53 24.91
C ASP A 44 -7.41 -20.97 26.30
N ARG A 45 -6.56 -21.19 27.32
CA ARG A 45 -6.73 -20.59 28.64
C ARG A 45 -6.60 -19.07 28.62
N MET A 46 -5.65 -18.54 27.86
CA MET A 46 -5.49 -17.09 27.69
C MET A 46 -6.72 -16.47 26.99
N ALA A 47 -7.22 -17.12 25.94
CA ALA A 47 -8.41 -16.69 25.23
C ALA A 47 -9.66 -16.76 26.11
N ALA A 48 -9.82 -17.81 26.93
CA ALA A 48 -10.95 -17.91 27.86
C ALA A 48 -10.95 -16.77 28.88
N GLN A 49 -9.79 -16.46 29.47
CA GLN A 49 -9.67 -15.35 30.42
C GLN A 49 -10.01 -14.00 29.77
N MET A 50 -9.46 -13.73 28.58
CA MET A 50 -9.75 -12.50 27.84
C MET A 50 -11.22 -12.43 27.40
N ALA A 51 -11.83 -13.56 27.06
CA ALA A 51 -13.24 -13.65 26.69
C ALA A 51 -14.15 -13.25 27.85
N ASP A 52 -13.82 -13.62 29.08
CA ASP A 52 -14.60 -13.23 30.27
C ASP A 52 -14.59 -11.71 30.46
N ASP A 53 -13.43 -11.07 30.30
CA ASP A 53 -13.28 -9.61 30.40
C ASP A 53 -14.04 -8.88 29.27
N LEU A 54 -13.91 -9.37 28.04
CA LEU A 54 -14.61 -8.83 26.87
C LEU A 54 -16.13 -9.01 26.98
N ALA A 55 -16.59 -10.17 27.48
CA ALA A 55 -18.01 -10.44 27.67
C ALA A 55 -18.61 -9.53 28.75
N ALA A 56 -17.92 -9.36 29.88
CA ALA A 56 -18.34 -8.45 30.93
C ALA A 56 -18.48 -7.01 30.41
N SER A 57 -17.49 -6.56 29.62
CA SER A 57 -17.50 -5.25 28.98
C SER A 57 -18.65 -5.09 27.99
N ALA A 58 -18.89 -6.09 27.14
CA ALA A 58 -19.97 -6.08 26.15
C ALA A 58 -21.36 -6.05 26.80
N ILE A 59 -21.57 -6.81 27.88
CA ILE A 59 -22.82 -6.82 28.66
C ILE A 59 -23.05 -5.46 29.32
N GLN A 60 -22.01 -4.84 29.89
CA GLN A 60 -22.13 -3.50 30.46
C GLN A 60 -22.49 -2.45 29.40
N GLN A 61 -21.82 -2.45 28.25
CA GLN A 61 -22.12 -1.54 27.14
C GLN A 61 -23.55 -1.73 26.62
N TRP A 62 -24.00 -2.97 26.49
CA TRP A 62 -25.38 -3.26 26.10
C TRP A 62 -26.37 -2.66 27.10
N THR A 63 -26.13 -2.89 28.39
CA THR A 63 -26.97 -2.41 29.49
C THR A 63 -27.06 -0.89 29.50
N GLN A 64 -25.94 -0.19 29.33
CA GLN A 64 -25.92 1.28 29.26
C GLN A 64 -26.72 1.82 28.07
N ARG A 65 -26.67 1.15 26.92
CA ARG A 65 -27.38 1.57 25.70
C ARG A 65 -28.88 1.30 25.76
N HIS A 66 -29.29 0.20 26.38
CA HIS A 66 -30.68 -0.27 26.35
C HIS A 66 -31.43 -0.04 27.67
N GLY A 67 -30.74 0.42 28.72
CA GLY A 67 -31.31 0.68 30.04
C GLY A 67 -31.70 -0.57 30.83
N ALA A 68 -31.43 -1.77 30.31
CA ALA A 68 -31.77 -3.04 30.92
C ALA A 68 -30.70 -4.11 30.63
N HIS A 69 -30.61 -5.11 31.52
CA HIS A 69 -29.70 -6.24 31.32
C HIS A 69 -30.12 -7.05 30.07
N PRO A 70 -29.18 -7.56 29.26
CA PRO A 70 -29.52 -8.41 28.13
C PRO A 70 -30.29 -9.66 28.59
N ASP A 71 -31.21 -10.11 27.74
CA ASP A 71 -31.86 -11.41 27.95
C ASP A 71 -30.84 -12.56 27.81
N TYR A 72 -31.29 -13.78 28.13
CA TYR A 72 -30.42 -14.95 28.11
C TYR A 72 -29.78 -15.17 26.72
N LEU A 73 -30.56 -15.10 25.64
CA LEU A 73 -30.05 -15.32 24.29
C LEU A 73 -29.04 -14.26 23.87
N THR A 74 -29.29 -13.01 24.22
CA THR A 74 -28.37 -11.89 23.96
C THR A 74 -27.09 -12.05 24.75
N THR A 75 -27.19 -12.47 26.02
CA THR A 75 -26.02 -12.74 26.87
C THR A 75 -25.15 -13.86 26.30
N VAL A 76 -25.76 -14.95 25.82
CA VAL A 76 -25.03 -16.05 25.17
C VAL A 76 -24.31 -15.54 23.92
N ARG A 77 -24.99 -14.80 23.04
CA ARG A 77 -24.36 -14.22 21.83
C ARG A 77 -23.21 -13.28 22.16
N LEU A 78 -23.36 -12.41 23.15
CA LEU A 78 -22.29 -11.50 23.57
C LEU A 78 -21.06 -12.28 24.07
N ARG A 79 -21.27 -13.37 24.82
CA ARG A 79 -20.20 -14.24 25.30
C ARG A 79 -19.53 -15.03 24.17
N GLU A 80 -20.31 -15.53 23.21
CA GLU A 80 -19.77 -16.22 22.03
C GLU A 80 -18.90 -15.27 21.18
N THR A 81 -19.39 -14.06 20.91
CA THR A 81 -18.62 -13.02 20.20
C THR A 81 -17.36 -12.64 20.95
N ALA A 82 -17.44 -12.45 22.27
CA ALA A 82 -16.28 -12.15 23.11
C ALA A 82 -15.23 -13.27 23.05
N LEU A 83 -15.69 -14.53 23.07
CA LEU A 83 -14.81 -15.69 22.96
C LEU A 83 -14.12 -15.78 21.60
N GLN A 84 -14.84 -15.52 20.51
CA GLN A 84 -14.24 -15.47 19.17
C GLN A 84 -13.17 -14.37 19.08
N ASN A 85 -13.51 -13.15 19.50
CA ASN A 85 -12.59 -12.00 19.45
C ASN A 85 -11.34 -12.21 20.32
N ALA A 86 -11.52 -12.81 21.50
CA ALA A 86 -10.42 -13.14 22.40
C ALA A 86 -9.44 -14.12 21.75
N ARG A 87 -9.95 -15.16 21.10
CA ARG A 87 -9.11 -16.15 20.41
C ARG A 87 -8.32 -15.56 19.27
N GLU A 88 -8.97 -14.78 18.41
CA GLU A 88 -8.30 -14.11 17.29
C GLU A 88 -7.20 -13.17 17.79
N THR A 89 -7.48 -12.44 18.87
CA THR A 89 -6.51 -11.53 19.49
C THR A 89 -5.32 -12.28 20.08
N VAL A 90 -5.56 -13.33 20.86
CA VAL A 90 -4.50 -14.15 21.46
C VAL A 90 -3.65 -14.83 20.40
N VAL A 91 -4.25 -15.39 19.34
CA VAL A 91 -3.50 -15.98 18.23
C VAL A 91 -2.64 -14.95 17.52
N ARG A 92 -3.17 -13.75 17.24
CA ARG A 92 -2.38 -12.67 16.63
C ARG A 92 -1.18 -12.31 17.50
N GLN A 93 -1.42 -12.02 18.78
CA GLN A 93 -0.39 -11.56 19.71
C GLN A 93 0.65 -12.64 20.04
N GLU A 94 0.22 -13.87 20.26
CA GLU A 94 1.12 -14.93 20.72
C GLU A 94 1.73 -15.73 19.57
N LEU A 95 1.14 -15.76 18.38
CA LEU A 95 1.67 -16.55 17.27
C LEU A 95 2.16 -15.67 16.11
N TYR A 96 1.36 -14.71 15.66
CA TYR A 96 1.72 -13.90 14.49
C TYR A 96 2.75 -12.82 14.81
N ASP A 97 2.68 -12.15 15.97
CA ASP A 97 3.69 -11.15 16.36
C ASP A 97 5.08 -11.79 16.64
N GLN A 98 5.16 -13.12 16.78
CA GLN A 98 6.43 -13.86 16.91
C GLN A 98 7.06 -14.21 15.55
N ILE A 99 6.32 -14.05 14.45
CA ILE A 99 6.90 -14.21 13.13
C ILE A 99 7.82 -13.01 12.95
N GLU A 100 9.13 -13.24 13.12
CA GLU A 100 10.12 -12.28 12.68
C GLU A 100 9.82 -12.02 11.20
N GLU A 101 9.46 -10.78 10.87
CA GLU A 101 9.50 -10.36 9.48
C GLU A 101 10.90 -10.75 9.00
N PRO A 102 11.02 -11.52 7.90
CA PRO A 102 12.33 -11.80 7.35
C PRO A 102 13.01 -10.44 7.26
N PRO A 103 14.22 -10.27 7.84
CA PRO A 103 14.88 -8.99 7.81
C PRO A 103 14.74 -8.52 6.38
N GLU A 104 14.15 -7.33 6.17
CA GLU A 104 14.07 -6.75 4.83
C GLU A 104 15.38 -7.10 4.19
N GLN A 105 15.36 -7.86 3.10
CA GLN A 105 16.57 -8.22 2.40
C GLN A 105 17.11 -6.88 1.89
N THR A 106 17.82 -6.20 2.76
CA THR A 106 18.80 -5.18 2.47
C THR A 106 19.89 -6.02 1.84
N VAL A 107 19.65 -6.35 0.56
CA VAL A 107 20.71 -6.70 -0.36
C VAL A 107 21.78 -5.68 -0.05
N ALA A 108 22.96 -6.13 0.40
CA ALA A 108 24.06 -5.23 0.66
C ALA A 108 24.36 -4.55 -0.69
N PHE A 109 23.76 -3.37 -0.90
CA PHE A 109 23.75 -2.70 -2.19
C PHE A 109 25.10 -2.02 -2.30
N ASN A 110 26.07 -2.81 -2.79
CA ASN A 110 27.36 -2.34 -3.23
C ASN A 110 27.48 -2.82 -4.68
N PRO A 111 27.41 -1.93 -5.68
CA PRO A 111 27.94 -0.56 -5.71
C PRO A 111 26.96 0.47 -5.13
N PRO A 112 27.40 1.71 -4.84
CA PRO A 112 26.47 2.79 -4.51
C PRO A 112 25.37 2.83 -5.57
N LEU A 113 24.11 2.92 -5.12
CA LEU A 113 23.02 3.31 -5.99
C LEU A 113 23.52 4.49 -6.83
N PRO A 114 23.48 4.46 -8.18
CA PRO A 114 23.79 5.64 -8.96
C PRO A 114 22.91 6.73 -8.38
N GLN A 115 23.54 7.77 -7.82
CA GLN A 115 22.79 8.90 -7.29
C GLN A 115 21.83 9.32 -8.40
N PRO A 116 20.52 9.41 -8.13
CA PRO A 116 19.58 9.80 -9.16
C PRO A 116 20.13 11.10 -9.73
N VAL A 117 20.47 11.07 -11.02
CA VAL A 117 21.03 12.23 -11.72
C VAL A 117 20.06 13.37 -11.42
N PRO A 118 20.51 14.45 -10.75
CA PRO A 118 19.64 15.57 -10.45
C PRO A 118 18.93 16.01 -11.73
N ALA A 119 17.66 16.40 -11.65
CA ALA A 119 16.93 16.86 -12.84
C ALA A 119 17.71 17.98 -13.57
N SER A 120 18.50 18.80 -12.88
CA SER A 120 19.38 19.81 -13.49
C SER A 120 20.53 19.27 -14.37
N GLN A 121 20.86 17.98 -14.27
CA GLN A 121 21.93 17.32 -15.05
C GLN A 121 21.40 16.52 -16.24
N VAL A 122 20.08 16.38 -16.36
CA VAL A 122 19.45 15.73 -17.53
C VAL A 122 19.10 16.83 -18.56
N PRO A 123 19.51 16.70 -19.83
CA PRO A 123 19.16 17.68 -20.86
C PRO A 123 17.64 17.84 -21.02
N TRP A 124 17.14 19.07 -21.25
CA TRP A 124 15.69 19.37 -21.34
C TRP A 124 14.91 18.37 -22.21
N ASN A 125 15.47 17.93 -23.34
CA ASN A 125 14.81 17.07 -24.33
C ASN A 125 14.55 15.64 -23.84
N LEU A 126 15.16 15.24 -22.73
CA LEU A 126 14.95 13.95 -22.04
C LEU A 126 14.18 14.11 -20.72
N ARG A 127 13.93 15.34 -20.26
CA ARG A 127 13.26 15.62 -18.98
C ARG A 127 11.77 15.75 -19.09
N TRP A 128 11.31 16.49 -20.10
CA TRP A 128 9.91 16.88 -20.22
C TRP A 128 8.95 15.70 -20.39
N ASN A 129 9.43 14.58 -20.93
CA ASN A 129 8.65 13.36 -21.14
C ASN A 129 8.84 12.28 -20.04
N ASP A 130 9.73 12.49 -19.07
CA ASP A 130 9.95 11.56 -17.96
C ASP A 130 9.40 12.15 -16.66
N ALA A 131 8.38 11.49 -16.11
CA ALA A 131 7.74 11.90 -14.86
C ALA A 131 8.71 12.00 -13.66
N ARG A 132 9.89 11.36 -13.74
CA ARG A 132 10.93 11.43 -12.69
C ARG A 132 11.74 12.73 -12.71
N TYR A 133 11.77 13.43 -13.85
CA TYR A 133 12.66 14.58 -14.08
C TYR A 133 11.93 15.85 -14.55
N ARG A 134 10.65 15.76 -14.92
CA ARG A 134 9.85 16.91 -15.36
C ARG A 134 9.48 17.82 -14.19
N SER A 135 9.47 19.12 -14.46
CA SER A 135 8.90 20.15 -13.58
C SER A 135 7.46 20.41 -13.95
N GLU A 136 6.61 20.74 -12.97
CA GLU A 136 5.22 21.11 -13.25
C GLU A 136 5.17 22.51 -13.90
N PRO A 137 4.52 22.67 -15.06
CA PRO A 137 4.34 23.98 -15.68
C PRO A 137 3.40 24.81 -14.81
N GLY A 138 3.74 26.08 -14.60
CA GLY A 138 2.82 27.04 -13.98
C GLY A 138 1.84 27.64 -15.00
N GLU A 139 0.82 28.35 -14.50
CA GLU A 139 -0.25 28.97 -15.31
C GLU A 139 0.28 29.81 -16.49
N GLN A 140 1.40 30.51 -16.32
CA GLN A 140 2.02 31.32 -17.39
C GLN A 140 2.50 30.46 -18.57
N ILE A 141 3.05 29.28 -18.30
CA ILE A 141 3.58 28.36 -19.32
C ILE A 141 2.45 27.59 -19.99
N GLU A 142 1.41 27.25 -19.24
CA GLU A 142 0.19 26.67 -19.79
C GLU A 142 -0.50 27.66 -20.75
N ALA A 143 -0.66 28.92 -20.34
CA ALA A 143 -1.21 29.97 -21.20
C ALA A 143 -0.35 30.22 -22.44
N LEU A 144 0.98 30.12 -22.32
CA LEU A 144 1.89 30.21 -23.46
C LEU A 144 1.69 29.03 -24.42
N ALA A 145 1.54 27.80 -23.91
CA ALA A 145 1.27 26.62 -24.73
C ALA A 145 -0.06 26.75 -25.47
N GLU A 146 -1.11 27.24 -24.81
CA GLU A 146 -2.40 27.52 -25.44
C GLU A 146 -2.33 28.60 -26.52
N MET A 147 -1.55 29.65 -26.28
CA MET A 147 -1.36 30.73 -27.25
C MET A 147 -0.58 30.27 -28.48
N VAL A 148 0.46 29.44 -28.29
CA VAL A 148 1.33 28.98 -29.38
C VAL A 148 0.66 27.87 -30.20
N TRP A 149 -0.09 26.98 -29.56
CA TRP A 149 -0.77 25.85 -30.19
C TRP A 149 -2.27 25.88 -29.89
N PRO A 150 -3.04 26.74 -30.57
CA PRO A 150 -4.45 26.97 -30.24
C PRO A 150 -5.39 25.85 -30.72
N ASP A 151 -6.52 25.71 -30.02
CA ASP A 151 -7.68 24.94 -30.47
C ASP A 151 -8.28 25.54 -31.77
N PRO A 152 -8.87 24.73 -32.68
CA PRO A 152 -9.02 23.27 -32.67
C PRO A 152 -7.86 22.52 -33.35
N GLN A 153 -6.77 23.22 -33.67
CA GLN A 153 -5.66 22.64 -34.41
C GLN A 153 -4.79 21.71 -33.55
N PHE A 154 -4.82 21.90 -32.24
CA PHE A 154 -4.08 21.10 -31.27
C PHE A 154 -4.99 20.72 -30.10
N SER A 155 -5.03 19.43 -29.78
CA SER A 155 -5.83 18.90 -28.68
C SER A 155 -5.37 19.38 -27.30
N ASP A 156 -6.26 19.31 -26.30
CA ASP A 156 -5.95 19.65 -24.90
C ASP A 156 -4.73 18.88 -24.37
N LEU A 157 -4.65 17.57 -24.65
CA LEU A 157 -3.51 16.74 -24.25
C LEU A 157 -2.21 17.16 -24.92
N PHE A 158 -2.27 17.61 -26.18
CA PHE A 158 -1.10 18.18 -26.84
C PHE A 158 -0.62 19.43 -26.11
N ARG A 159 -1.53 20.34 -25.76
CA ARG A 159 -1.20 21.59 -25.05
C ARG A 159 -0.61 21.33 -23.66
N ILE A 160 -1.12 20.34 -22.94
CA ILE A 160 -0.56 19.90 -21.65
C ILE A 160 0.89 19.41 -21.81
N LYS A 161 1.15 18.51 -22.76
CA LYS A 161 2.52 18.00 -23.02
C LYS A 161 3.45 19.10 -23.54
N ALA A 162 2.93 20.00 -24.36
CA ALA A 162 3.66 21.17 -24.82
C ALA A 162 4.05 22.10 -23.67
N ALA A 163 3.21 22.28 -22.64
CA ALA A 163 3.57 23.04 -21.45
C ALA A 163 4.76 22.41 -20.68
N TYR A 164 4.78 21.07 -20.53
CA TYR A 164 5.93 20.36 -19.96
C TYR A 164 7.22 20.53 -20.78
N LEU A 165 7.11 20.54 -22.10
CA LEU A 165 8.23 20.81 -23.01
C LEU A 165 8.75 22.25 -22.83
N LEU A 166 7.85 23.24 -22.73
CA LEU A 166 8.21 24.66 -22.57
C LEU A 166 8.89 24.94 -21.23
N ILE A 167 8.39 24.38 -20.12
CA ILE A 167 9.02 24.57 -18.81
C ILE A 167 10.43 23.96 -18.77
N ALA A 168 10.64 22.77 -19.36
CA ALA A 168 11.96 22.15 -19.44
C ALA A 168 12.96 23.00 -20.26
N ARG A 169 12.49 23.63 -21.34
CA ARG A 169 13.31 24.57 -22.13
C ARG A 169 13.62 25.85 -21.40
N LEU A 170 12.66 26.40 -20.65
CA LEU A 170 12.85 27.61 -19.87
C LEU A 170 13.93 27.43 -18.80
N GLU A 171 13.93 26.27 -18.14
CA GLU A 171 14.94 25.92 -17.13
C GLU A 171 16.35 25.83 -17.70
N ASP A 172 16.49 25.36 -18.94
CA ASP A 172 17.75 25.33 -19.68
C ASP A 172 18.07 26.69 -20.36
N GLN A 173 17.30 27.74 -20.06
CA GLN A 173 17.44 29.10 -20.62
C GLN A 173 17.36 29.15 -22.16
N LEU A 174 16.62 28.22 -22.74
CA LEU A 174 16.42 28.16 -24.19
C LEU A 174 15.29 29.09 -24.62
N PRO A 175 15.33 29.59 -25.87
CA PRO A 175 14.26 30.40 -26.40
C PRO A 175 12.95 29.61 -26.44
N LEU A 176 11.88 30.29 -26.03
CA LEU A 176 10.50 29.83 -26.12
C LEU A 176 9.83 30.47 -27.35
N PRO A 177 8.89 29.77 -28.02
CA PRO A 177 8.04 30.39 -29.01
C PRO A 177 7.17 31.49 -28.37
N ASP A 178 7.01 32.60 -29.06
CA ASP A 178 6.19 33.75 -28.62
C ASP A 178 4.78 33.76 -29.27
N GLY A 179 4.50 32.83 -30.17
CA GLY A 179 3.18 32.65 -30.78
C GLY A 179 3.15 31.57 -31.87
N PRO A 180 1.99 31.35 -32.52
CA PRO A 180 1.78 30.27 -33.49
C PRO A 180 2.64 30.37 -34.76
N GLN A 181 3.04 31.59 -35.14
CA GLN A 181 3.86 31.82 -36.33
C GLN A 181 5.36 31.74 -36.04
N HIS A 182 5.74 31.56 -34.77
CA HIS A 182 7.15 31.47 -34.41
C HIS A 182 7.76 30.17 -34.96
N PRO A 183 8.93 30.20 -35.63
CA PRO A 183 9.53 29.00 -36.23
C PRO A 183 9.71 27.83 -35.23
N LEU A 184 10.09 28.14 -33.99
CA LEU A 184 10.19 27.14 -32.92
C LEU A 184 8.87 26.40 -32.64
N ALA A 185 7.70 27.01 -32.84
CA ALA A 185 6.42 26.34 -32.63
C ALA A 185 6.26 25.13 -33.58
N ALA A 186 6.69 25.29 -34.84
CA ALA A 186 6.67 24.22 -35.83
C ALA A 186 7.76 23.16 -35.60
N GLU A 187 8.92 23.56 -35.06
CA GLU A 187 10.01 22.64 -34.74
C GLU A 187 9.72 21.77 -33.51
N LEU A 188 9.01 22.32 -32.53
CA LEU A 188 8.71 21.65 -31.26
C LEU A 188 7.48 20.75 -31.33
N ALA A 189 6.50 21.06 -32.18
CA ALA A 189 5.27 20.28 -32.31
C ALA A 189 5.51 18.78 -32.65
N PRO A 190 6.44 18.41 -33.55
CA PRO A 190 6.76 17.00 -33.82
C PRO A 190 7.21 16.22 -32.58
N LEU A 191 7.91 16.85 -31.63
CA LEU A 191 8.37 16.19 -30.41
C LEU A 191 7.19 15.81 -29.51
N VAL A 192 6.23 16.73 -29.36
CA VAL A 192 5.00 16.51 -28.58
C VAL A 192 4.12 15.43 -29.22
N TYR A 193 4.02 15.42 -30.55
CA TYR A 193 3.28 14.39 -31.27
C TYR A 193 3.92 13.00 -31.14
N GLU A 194 5.25 12.91 -31.17
CA GLU A 194 5.93 11.63 -31.01
C GLU A 194 5.73 11.06 -29.60
N ASP A 195 5.79 11.92 -28.58
CA ASP A 195 5.53 11.54 -27.20
C ASP A 195 4.08 11.09 -26.97
N LEU A 196 3.10 11.80 -27.55
CA LEU A 196 1.70 11.36 -27.55
C LEU A 196 1.52 9.96 -28.17
N ARG A 197 2.23 9.67 -29.27
CA ARG A 197 2.18 8.35 -29.92
C ARG A 197 2.78 7.26 -29.05
N LEU A 198 3.93 7.53 -28.41
CA LEU A 198 4.58 6.58 -27.50
C LEU A 198 3.67 6.23 -26.32
N ASP A 199 2.90 7.20 -25.84
CA ASP A 199 1.90 7.00 -24.77
C ASP A 199 0.57 6.41 -25.26
N GLY A 200 0.41 6.16 -26.56
CA GLY A 200 -0.81 5.57 -27.14
C GLY A 200 -1.99 6.53 -27.31
N TYR A 201 -1.76 7.85 -27.24
CA TYR A 201 -2.79 8.88 -27.42
C TYR A 201 -3.02 9.24 -28.90
N PRO A 202 -4.23 9.69 -29.27
CA PRO A 202 -4.51 10.14 -30.62
C PRO A 202 -3.73 11.43 -30.94
N VAL A 203 -2.94 11.37 -32.01
CA VAL A 203 -2.31 12.51 -32.68
C VAL A 203 -3.38 13.27 -33.46
N LYS A 204 -4.05 14.22 -32.80
CA LYS A 204 -4.94 15.20 -33.41
C LYS A 204 -4.54 16.60 -32.99
#